data_AF-A0A957PIU9-F1
#
_entry.id   AF-A0A957PIU9-F1
#
_cell.length_a   1.000
_cell.length_b   1.000
_cell.length_c   1.000
_cell.angle_alpha   90.00
_cell.angle_beta   90.00
_cell.angle_gamma   90.00
#
_symmetry.space_group_name_H-M   'P 1'
#
loop_
_entity.id
_entity.type
_entity.pdbx_description
1 polymer ?
#
loop_
_entity_poly.entity_id
_entity_poly.type
_entity_poly.pdbx_seq_one_letter_code
_entity_poly.pdbx_strand_id
1 'polypeptide(L)'
;MNEVAHYKFDVQGYLILPDVLNQDEVAELNRLVDAQNLAEPGLETNDARFGGYLSWGQPFCELLDHAAIMPYLKVILGDGFRLDHYYGIYMRAGTERLNLHGGNTPYDPPEYYHFRNGHMYNGLTVVSWNLTDS
;
A
#
# COMPACT_ATOMS: atom_id res chain seq x y z
N MET A 1 13.29 -7.59 -6.84
CA MET A 1 13.71 -6.18 -6.99
C MET A 1 15.04 -6.13 -7.74
N ASN A 2 15.24 -5.23 -8.72
CA ASN A 2 16.53 -5.04 -9.38
C ASN A 2 17.40 -3.98 -8.67
N GLU A 3 18.67 -3.85 -9.05
CA GLU A 3 19.63 -2.94 -8.40
C GLU A 3 19.17 -1.47 -8.41
N VAL A 4 18.62 -0.99 -9.53
CA VAL A 4 18.13 0.39 -9.65
C VAL A 4 16.95 0.64 -8.71
N ALA A 5 15.99 -0.29 -8.64
CA ALA A 5 14.85 -0.18 -7.74
C ALA A 5 15.29 -0.26 -6.27
N HIS A 6 16.27 -1.12 -5.96
CA HIS A 6 16.85 -1.22 -4.63
C HIS A 6 17.50 0.09 -4.19
N TYR A 7 18.38 0.64 -5.03
CA TYR A 7 19.02 1.93 -4.78
C TYR A 7 18.00 3.05 -4.63
N LYS A 8 17.00 3.13 -5.51
CA LYS A 8 15.92 4.12 -5.40
C LYS A 8 15.17 3.99 -4.09
N PHE A 9 14.73 2.79 -3.71
CA PHE A 9 14.01 2.61 -2.46
C PHE A 9 14.86 3.05 -1.25
N ASP A 10 16.15 2.71 -1.22
CA ASP A 10 17.07 3.11 -0.14
C ASP A 10 17.19 4.64 0.01
N VAL A 11 17.30 5.37 -1.11
CA VAL A 11 17.56 6.83 -1.04
C VAL A 11 16.32 7.69 -0.88
N GLN A 12 15.14 7.24 -1.31
CA GLN A 12 13.89 8.04 -1.23
C GLN A 12 12.77 7.40 -0.40
N GLY A 13 12.89 6.13 -0.01
CA GLY A 13 11.92 5.45 0.85
C GLY A 13 10.65 4.94 0.17
N TYR A 14 10.53 5.05 -1.15
CA TYR A 14 9.38 4.54 -1.90
C TYR A 14 9.73 4.13 -3.33
N LEU A 15 8.83 3.37 -3.96
CA LEU A 15 8.85 3.02 -5.38
C LEU A 15 7.45 3.17 -5.96
N ILE A 16 7.38 3.56 -7.23
CA ILE A 16 6.16 3.48 -8.04
C ILE A 16 6.38 2.37 -9.04
N LEU A 17 5.49 1.36 -9.02
CA LEU A 17 5.46 0.30 -10.01
C LEU A 17 4.32 0.60 -10.98
N PRO A 18 4.62 1.08 -12.20
CA PRO A 18 3.58 1.39 -13.18
C PRO A 18 2.95 0.11 -13.70
N ASP A 19 1.68 0.20 -14.10
CA ASP A 19 0.96 -0.83 -14.86
C ASP A 19 0.96 -2.21 -14.20
N VAL A 20 0.98 -2.27 -12.85
CA VAL A 20 0.88 -3.55 -12.12
C VAL A 20 -0.52 -4.15 -12.25
N LEU A 21 -1.55 -3.31 -12.20
CA LEU A 21 -2.93 -3.67 -12.51
C LEU A 21 -3.26 -3.14 -13.90
N ASN A 22 -3.90 -3.97 -14.71
CA ASN A 22 -4.45 -3.57 -15.99
C ASN A 22 -5.85 -2.94 -15.83
N GLN A 23 -6.38 -2.36 -16.91
CA GLN A 23 -7.67 -1.65 -16.88
C GLN A 23 -8.85 -2.54 -16.47
N ASP A 24 -8.85 -3.81 -16.87
CA ASP A 24 -9.93 -4.75 -16.52
C ASP A 24 -9.88 -5.12 -15.04
N GLU A 25 -8.68 -5.32 -14.49
CA GLU A 25 -8.47 -5.56 -13.05
C GLU A 25 -8.93 -4.36 -12.22
N VAL A 26 -8.56 -3.15 -12.63
CA VAL A 26 -9.01 -1.91 -11.98
C VAL A 26 -10.53 -1.75 -12.09
N ALA A 27 -11.12 -2.05 -13.24
CA ALA A 27 -12.57 -1.98 -13.42
C ALA A 27 -13.32 -2.99 -12.53
N GLU A 28 -12.81 -4.22 -12.40
CA GLU A 28 -13.43 -5.23 -11.53
C GLU A 28 -13.31 -4.86 -10.06
N LEU A 29 -12.15 -4.37 -9.60
CA LEU A 29 -11.98 -3.90 -8.23
C LEU A 29 -12.93 -2.74 -7.91
N ASN A 30 -13.06 -1.76 -8.81
CA ASN A 30 -14.01 -0.66 -8.64
C ASN A 30 -15.47 -1.17 -8.62
N ARG A 31 -15.84 -2.11 -9.50
CA ARG A 31 -17.18 -2.72 -9.49
C ARG A 31 -17.49 -3.38 -8.14
N LEU A 32 -16.51 -4.02 -7.51
CA LEU A 32 -16.65 -4.62 -6.18
C LEU A 32 -16.82 -3.58 -5.06
N VAL A 33 -16.13 -2.44 -5.16
CA VAL A 33 -16.31 -1.29 -4.26
C VAL A 33 -17.72 -0.70 -4.42
N ASP A 34 -18.15 -0.44 -5.66
CA ASP A 34 -19.46 0.13 -5.96
C ASP A 34 -20.61 -0.74 -5.45
N ALA A 35 -20.46 -2.08 -5.54
CA ALA A 35 -21.44 -3.03 -5.03
C ALA A 35 -21.70 -2.91 -3.52
N GLN A 36 -20.78 -2.30 -2.76
CA GLN A 36 -20.95 -2.10 -1.33
C GLN A 36 -21.86 -0.92 -0.99
N ASN A 37 -22.17 -0.06 -1.97
CA ASN A 37 -22.95 1.18 -1.76
C ASN A 37 -22.42 1.98 -0.56
N LEU A 38 -21.10 2.19 -0.52
CA LEU A 38 -20.45 2.97 0.54
C LEU A 38 -21.10 4.36 0.60
N ALA A 39 -21.26 4.88 1.82
CA ALA A 39 -21.70 6.25 1.99
C ALA A 39 -20.72 7.22 1.32
N GLU A 40 -21.24 8.38 0.88
CA GLU A 40 -20.39 9.49 0.45
C GLU A 40 -19.32 9.78 1.52
N PRO A 41 -18.03 9.83 1.14
CA PRO A 41 -16.97 9.98 2.12
C PRO A 41 -17.05 11.34 2.79
N GLY A 42 -16.73 11.37 4.08
CA GLY A 42 -16.63 12.61 4.82
C GLY A 42 -15.47 13.50 4.33
N LEU A 43 -15.35 14.66 4.96
CA LEU A 43 -14.20 15.55 4.71
C LEU A 43 -13.03 15.27 5.64
N GLU A 44 -13.23 14.50 6.72
CA GLU A 44 -12.16 14.04 7.60
C GLU A 44 -11.55 12.73 7.07
N THR A 45 -10.26 12.50 7.32
CA THR A 45 -9.53 11.35 6.78
C THR A 45 -10.11 10.03 7.28
N ASN A 46 -10.55 9.99 8.54
CA ASN A 46 -11.13 8.78 9.11
C ASN A 46 -12.49 8.43 8.48
N ASP A 47 -13.26 9.44 8.08
CA ASP A 47 -14.54 9.26 7.40
C ASP A 47 -14.39 8.86 5.93
N ALA A 48 -13.18 8.96 5.38
CA ALA A 48 -12.83 8.53 4.03
C ALA A 48 -12.30 7.07 3.99
N ARG A 49 -12.16 6.40 5.14
CA ARG A 49 -11.64 5.03 5.21
C ARG A 49 -12.76 3.99 5.20
N PHE A 50 -12.51 2.86 4.56
CA PHE A 50 -13.36 1.68 4.62
C PHE A 50 -12.53 0.41 4.85
N GLY A 51 -13.18 -0.64 5.35
CA GLY A 51 -12.54 -1.92 5.65
C GLY A 51 -13.38 -3.11 5.19
N GLY A 52 -12.88 -4.32 5.43
CA GLY A 52 -13.61 -5.56 5.13
C GLY A 52 -13.56 -6.00 3.67
N TYR A 53 -12.78 -5.33 2.81
CA TYR A 53 -12.75 -5.60 1.37
C TYR A 53 -12.26 -7.00 0.99
N LEU A 54 -11.54 -7.69 1.87
CA LEU A 54 -11.16 -9.09 1.68
C LEU A 54 -12.35 -10.05 1.64
N SER A 55 -13.55 -9.59 2.03
CA SER A 55 -14.79 -10.36 1.90
C SER A 55 -15.59 -10.04 0.63
N TRP A 56 -15.19 -9.04 -0.16
CA TRP A 56 -15.97 -8.54 -1.28
C TRP A 56 -15.75 -9.33 -2.58
N GLY A 57 -14.65 -10.07 -2.66
CA GLY A 57 -14.38 -10.96 -3.78
C GLY A 57 -12.91 -11.39 -3.83
N GLN A 58 -12.66 -12.48 -4.56
CA GLN A 58 -11.31 -13.01 -4.78
C GLN A 58 -10.31 -11.96 -5.32
N PRO A 59 -10.68 -11.01 -6.22
CA PRO A 59 -9.74 -10.02 -6.73
C PRO A 59 -9.04 -9.19 -5.64
N PHE A 60 -9.74 -8.85 -4.55
CA PHE A 60 -9.13 -8.13 -3.42
C PHE A 60 -8.14 -8.99 -2.62
N CYS A 61 -8.39 -10.29 -2.52
CA CYS A 61 -7.47 -11.23 -1.87
C CYS A 61 -6.19 -11.41 -2.69
N GLU A 62 -6.30 -11.45 -4.02
CA GLU A 62 -5.17 -11.61 -4.96
C GLU A 62 -4.19 -10.42 -4.92
N LEU A 63 -4.61 -9.26 -4.39
CA LEU A 63 -3.71 -8.13 -4.15
C LEU A 63 -2.71 -8.39 -3.01
N LEU A 64 -3.02 -9.26 -2.04
CA LEU A 64 -2.20 -9.47 -0.85
C LEU A 64 -0.86 -10.14 -1.16
N ASP A 65 -0.85 -11.05 -2.13
CA ASP A 65 0.31 -11.83 -2.53
C ASP A 65 0.63 -11.68 -4.03
N HIS A 66 0.24 -10.54 -4.62
CA HIS A 66 0.38 -10.27 -6.04
C HIS A 66 1.82 -10.48 -6.54
N ALA A 67 1.98 -11.24 -7.62
CA ALA A 67 3.28 -11.71 -8.09
C ALA A 67 4.27 -10.57 -8.43
N ALA A 68 3.76 -9.40 -8.82
CA ALA A 68 4.60 -8.23 -9.11
C ALA A 68 5.19 -7.59 -7.84
N ILE A 69 4.51 -7.65 -6.68
CA ILE A 69 4.96 -6.99 -5.44
C ILE A 69 5.78 -7.92 -4.56
N MET A 70 5.50 -9.22 -4.57
CA MET A 70 6.13 -10.19 -3.67
C MET A 70 7.68 -10.19 -3.74
N PRO A 71 8.32 -10.07 -4.92
CA PRO A 71 9.78 -9.96 -5.02
C PRO A 71 10.36 -8.66 -4.45
N TYR A 72 9.54 -7.64 -4.21
CA TYR A 72 9.95 -6.40 -3.53
C TYR A 72 9.79 -6.55 -2.02
N LEU A 73 8.64 -7.06 -1.57
CA LEU A 73 8.38 -7.29 -0.15
C LEU A 73 9.39 -8.22 0.51
N LYS A 74 9.79 -9.30 -0.17
CA LYS A 74 10.83 -10.21 0.34
C LYS A 74 12.20 -9.55 0.53
N VAL A 75 12.54 -8.57 -0.31
CA VAL A 75 13.81 -7.83 -0.20
C VAL A 75 13.73 -6.76 0.89
N ILE A 76 12.56 -6.13 1.06
CA ILE A 76 12.36 -5.05 2.03
C ILE A 76 12.18 -5.61 3.45
N LEU A 77 11.32 -6.62 3.62
CA LEU A 77 10.89 -7.15 4.92
C LEU A 77 11.58 -8.46 5.32
N GLY A 78 12.25 -9.13 4.37
CA GLY A 78 12.77 -10.49 4.56
C GLY A 78 11.69 -11.57 4.39
N ASP A 79 12.01 -12.81 4.79
CA ASP A 79 11.08 -13.93 4.75
C ASP A 79 10.13 -13.95 5.96
N GLY A 80 8.91 -14.45 5.78
CA GLY A 80 7.95 -14.66 6.86
C GLY A 80 7.23 -13.39 7.33
N PHE A 81 7.24 -12.31 6.54
CA PHE A 81 6.41 -11.14 6.80
C PHE A 81 4.92 -11.50 6.80
N ARG A 82 4.13 -10.70 7.52
CA ARG A 82 2.69 -10.84 7.63
C ARG A 82 1.99 -9.53 7.30
N LEU A 83 0.72 -9.63 6.94
CA LEU A 83 -0.15 -8.47 6.91
C LEU A 83 -0.29 -7.92 8.34
N ASP A 84 -0.04 -6.63 8.51
CA ASP A 84 -0.24 -5.95 9.80
C ASP A 84 -1.69 -5.45 9.92
N HIS A 85 -2.09 -4.60 8.99
CA HIS A 85 -3.46 -4.11 8.85
C HIS A 85 -3.75 -3.72 7.40
N TYR A 86 -5.03 -3.50 7.07
CA TYR A 86 -5.48 -3.15 5.73
C TYR A 86 -6.73 -2.28 5.79
N TYR A 87 -6.85 -1.34 4.85
CA TYR A 87 -8.02 -0.47 4.68
C TYR A 87 -7.98 0.16 3.30
N GLY A 88 -9.15 0.51 2.79
CA GLY A 88 -9.30 1.32 1.59
C GLY A 88 -9.50 2.78 1.95
N ILE A 89 -9.19 3.67 0.99
CA ILE A 89 -9.42 5.10 1.11
C ILE A 89 -10.28 5.52 -0.09
N TYR A 90 -11.44 6.10 0.19
CA TYR A 90 -12.32 6.71 -0.80
C TYR A 90 -12.48 8.19 -0.46
N MET A 91 -11.97 9.08 -1.31
CA MET A 91 -11.94 10.53 -1.05
C MET A 91 -12.81 11.29 -2.05
N ARG A 92 -13.21 12.48 -1.66
CA ARG A 92 -13.82 13.47 -2.55
C ARG A 92 -13.05 14.79 -2.51
N ALA A 93 -13.35 15.68 -3.45
CA ALA A 93 -12.75 17.01 -3.46
C ALA A 93 -12.99 17.73 -2.11
N GLY A 94 -11.89 18.16 -1.48
CA GLY A 94 -11.93 18.82 -0.18
C GLY A 94 -11.80 17.89 1.03
N THR A 95 -11.70 16.57 0.86
CA THR A 95 -11.24 15.68 1.94
C THR A 95 -9.87 16.16 2.43
N GLU A 96 -9.71 16.24 3.74
CA GLU A 96 -8.50 16.74 4.38
C GLU A 96 -7.27 15.89 4.03
N ARG A 97 -6.09 16.47 4.22
CA ARG A 97 -4.82 15.75 4.12
C ARG A 97 -4.39 15.24 5.49
N LEU A 98 -3.64 14.14 5.50
CA LEU A 98 -2.87 13.76 6.68
C LEU A 98 -1.65 14.66 6.86
N ASN A 99 -1.20 14.79 8.10
CA ASN A 99 0.12 15.32 8.40
C ASN A 99 1.19 14.30 7.97
N LEU A 100 2.41 14.78 7.73
CA LEU A 100 3.56 13.89 7.54
C LEU A 100 3.74 13.04 8.80
N HIS A 101 3.78 11.72 8.61
CA HIS A 101 3.91 10.74 9.69
C HIS A 101 4.70 9.52 9.21
N GLY A 102 5.11 8.71 10.17
CA GLY A 102 6.08 7.64 9.95
C GLY A 102 7.50 8.18 9.76
N GLY A 103 8.38 7.29 9.32
CA GLY A 103 9.79 7.59 9.18
C GLY A 103 10.55 7.37 10.48
N ASN A 104 11.88 7.28 10.37
CA ASN A 104 12.74 6.83 11.46
C ASN A 104 13.07 7.93 12.50
N THR A 105 12.26 9.01 12.60
CA THR A 105 12.52 10.14 13.51
C THR A 105 11.22 10.78 14.04
N PRO A 106 10.94 10.70 15.36
CA PRO A 106 11.72 9.97 16.37
C PRO A 106 11.79 8.46 16.04
N TYR A 107 12.83 7.78 16.52
CA TYR A 107 13.01 6.36 16.23
C TYR A 107 11.81 5.55 16.76
N ASP A 108 11.16 4.80 15.86
CA ASP A 108 10.05 3.92 16.19
C ASP A 108 10.45 2.45 15.97
N PRO A 109 10.65 1.67 17.06
CA PRO A 109 11.14 0.29 16.95
C PRO A 109 10.34 -0.68 16.08
N PRO A 110 9.02 -0.54 15.84
CA PRO A 110 8.28 -1.37 14.90
C PRO A 110 8.40 -0.92 13.44
N GLU A 111 8.79 0.34 13.19
CA GLU A 111 8.82 0.96 11.85
C GLU A 111 10.25 1.32 11.40
N TYR A 112 11.26 0.64 11.95
CA TYR A 112 12.66 0.97 11.68
C TYR A 112 13.03 0.82 10.20
N TYR A 113 14.01 1.63 9.78
CA TYR A 113 14.78 1.45 8.56
C TYR A 113 16.27 1.37 8.88
N HIS A 114 16.93 0.29 8.47
CA HIS A 114 18.38 0.13 8.59
C HIS A 114 18.97 -0.45 7.30
N PHE A 115 20.09 0.12 6.85
CA PHE A 115 20.88 -0.43 5.74
C PHE A 115 22.25 -0.87 6.26
N ARG A 116 22.59 -2.16 6.14
CA ARG A 116 23.89 -2.70 6.59
C ARG A 116 24.34 -3.84 5.69
N ASN A 117 25.63 -3.82 5.31
CA ASN A 117 26.26 -4.86 4.50
C ASN A 117 25.50 -5.18 3.20
N GLY A 118 25.01 -4.14 2.52
CA GLY A 118 24.27 -4.28 1.25
C GLY A 118 22.83 -4.77 1.38
N HIS A 119 22.30 -4.88 2.61
CA HIS A 119 20.94 -5.36 2.87
C HIS A 119 20.11 -4.31 3.59
N MET A 120 18.86 -4.19 3.16
CA MET A 120 17.82 -3.42 3.84
C MET A 120 17.17 -4.25 4.94
N TYR A 121 16.89 -3.62 6.07
CA TYR A 121 16.12 -4.19 7.17
C TYR A 121 15.03 -3.19 7.52
N ASN A 122 13.78 -3.62 7.37
CA ASN A 122 12.60 -2.81 7.61
C ASN A 122 11.68 -3.50 8.61
N GLY A 123 11.10 -2.74 9.53
CA GLY A 123 10.06 -3.24 10.44
C GLY A 123 8.66 -3.24 9.80
N LEU A 124 8.41 -2.27 8.93
CA LEU A 124 7.12 -2.06 8.26
C LEU A 124 7.33 -1.48 6.86
N THR A 125 6.43 -1.81 5.94
CA THR A 125 6.27 -1.09 4.66
C THR A 125 4.81 -1.10 4.26
N VAL A 126 4.43 -0.21 3.34
CA VAL A 126 3.05 -0.07 2.86
C VAL A 126 3.01 -0.34 1.36
N VAL A 127 2.02 -1.12 0.93
CA VAL A 127 1.66 -1.27 -0.48
C VAL A 127 0.34 -0.56 -0.71
N SER A 128 0.35 0.45 -1.56
CA SER A 128 -0.85 1.19 -1.94
C SER A 128 -1.22 0.85 -3.38
N TRP A 129 -2.47 0.39 -3.57
CA TRP A 129 -3.04 0.12 -4.88
C TRP A 129 -3.94 1.29 -5.28
N ASN A 130 -3.55 2.03 -6.33
CA ASN A 130 -4.38 3.11 -6.85
C ASN A 130 -5.42 2.52 -7.81
N LEU A 131 -6.71 2.68 -7.48
CA LEU A 131 -7.84 2.20 -8.30
C LEU A 131 -8.42 3.29 -9.20
N THR A 132 -7.91 4.51 -9.08
CA THR A 132 -8.24 5.66 -9.94
C THR A 132 -6.97 6.42 -10.24
N ASP A 133 -7.02 7.26 -11.28
CA ASP A 133 -5.94 8.21 -11.55
C ASP A 133 -5.74 9.13 -10.34
N SER A 134 -4.48 9.38 -9.99
CA SER A 134 -4.02 10.08 -8.79
C SER A 134 -3.05 11.19 -9.14
#